data_AF-A0A7S4SKV4-F1
#
_entry.id   AF-A0A7S4SKV4-F1
#
_cell.length_a   1.000
_cell.length_b   1.000
_cell.length_c   1.000
_cell.angle_alpha   90.00
_cell.angle_beta   90.00
_cell.angle_gamma   90.00
#
_symmetry.space_group_name_H-M   'P 1'
#
loop_
_entity.id
_entity.type
_entity.pdbx_description
1 polymer ?
#
loop_
_entity_poly.entity_id
_entity_poly.type
_entity_poly.pdbx_seq_one_letter_code
_entity_poly.pdbx_strand_id
1 'polypeptide(L)'
;MSDTGGGHRASANALRDAFDVLHPGKIEVDIVDIYTDYGPFFPYNAYVECYKIMAEYSFLWKIFFEFGETPFGLWLNEFLLELCCFDPFKECLDRPSCSTTKRADMVVSVHPLCQDLPLKILSYLDSNGQTRATTARTTPFATVVTDLGGAHPTWFNPGVDKCFVPSDALYQKARDRKITPEQIIQYGLPIRKGFWSDPSTASSPSSTTTTTAAAASSNNNPGFFERLFGGGGGAKQTPQKSSSSPTVAKVNAKDALRAELGLKPSIPTVLVVGGGDGMGGIIEQAKSLGSKLNADGTSGESSEEEEALYQMVVICGKNEKAQSTLSSQEWGSGVSVEIKGFVNNMDEYMRASDAIVTKAGPGTIAEASICGLPCMLSSFLPGQEEGNVPYVEDSGF
;
A
#
# COMPACT_ATOMS: atom_id res chain seq x y z
N MET A 1 -11.43 -11.87 -4.75
CA MET A 1 -10.95 -10.47 -4.91
C MET A 1 -10.83 -10.16 -6.40
N SER A 2 -10.30 -9.00 -6.81
CA SER A 2 -9.84 -8.74 -8.19
C SER A 2 -8.55 -7.92 -8.20
N ASP A 3 -7.67 -8.14 -9.18
CA ASP A 3 -6.37 -7.46 -9.34
C ASP A 3 -6.52 -6.09 -10.03
N THR A 4 -7.53 -5.30 -9.68
CA THR A 4 -7.73 -3.91 -10.16
C THR A 4 -6.80 -2.92 -9.45
N GLY A 5 -5.50 -3.24 -9.47
CA GLY A 5 -4.44 -2.52 -8.78
C GLY A 5 -3.72 -3.37 -7.74
N GLY A 6 -2.43 -3.08 -7.51
CA GLY A 6 -1.56 -3.93 -6.66
C GLY A 6 -1.96 -4.02 -5.18
N GLY A 7 -2.78 -3.12 -4.65
CA GLY A 7 -3.10 -3.03 -3.22
C GLY A 7 -3.97 -4.17 -2.68
N HIS A 8 -4.96 -4.62 -3.46
CA HIS A 8 -5.87 -5.70 -3.04
C HIS A 8 -5.13 -7.03 -2.93
N ARG A 9 -4.34 -7.39 -3.95
CA ARG A 9 -3.49 -8.59 -3.93
C ARG A 9 -2.45 -8.53 -2.81
N ALA A 10 -1.81 -7.38 -2.61
CA ALA A 10 -0.84 -7.20 -1.52
C ALA A 10 -1.47 -7.48 -0.15
N SER A 11 -2.66 -6.95 0.11
CA SER A 11 -3.40 -7.20 1.35
C SER A 11 -3.82 -8.67 1.50
N ALA A 12 -4.26 -9.31 0.40
CA ALA A 12 -4.61 -10.73 0.41
C ALA A 12 -3.41 -11.63 0.75
N ASN A 13 -2.25 -11.35 0.12
CA ASN A 13 -1.00 -12.06 0.40
C ASN A 13 -0.53 -11.80 1.84
N ALA A 14 -0.63 -10.57 2.34
CA ALA A 14 -0.27 -10.24 3.72
C ALA A 14 -1.12 -11.03 4.74
N LEU A 15 -2.42 -11.20 4.49
CA LEU A 15 -3.29 -12.04 5.32
C LEU A 15 -2.90 -13.51 5.26
N ARG A 16 -2.66 -14.07 4.06
CA ARG A 16 -2.17 -15.45 3.91
C ARG A 16 -0.88 -15.65 4.70
N ASP A 17 0.11 -14.79 4.48
CA ASP A 17 1.42 -14.92 5.12
C ASP A 17 1.28 -14.80 6.65
N ALA A 18 0.36 -13.98 7.15
CA ALA A 18 0.01 -13.92 8.57
C ALA A 18 -0.60 -15.22 9.10
N PHE A 19 -1.53 -15.84 8.36
CA PHE A 19 -2.07 -17.14 8.75
C PHE A 19 -0.99 -18.23 8.75
N ASP A 20 -0.10 -18.24 7.76
CA ASP A 20 1.00 -19.20 7.69
C ASP A 20 1.97 -19.06 8.87
N VAL A 21 2.27 -17.82 9.28
CA VAL A 21 3.19 -17.55 10.39
C VAL A 21 2.52 -17.78 11.76
N LEU A 22 1.30 -17.29 11.96
CA LEU A 22 0.62 -17.32 13.26
C LEU A 22 -0.09 -18.66 13.53
N HIS A 23 -0.50 -19.36 12.47
CA HIS A 23 -1.28 -20.59 12.53
C HIS A 23 -0.74 -21.66 11.54
N PRO A 24 0.55 -22.03 11.65
CA PRO A 24 1.22 -22.89 10.68
C PRO A 24 0.50 -24.25 10.54
N GLY A 25 0.11 -24.58 9.30
CA GLY A 25 -0.57 -25.83 8.95
C GLY A 25 -2.00 -25.97 9.48
N LYS A 26 -2.60 -24.92 10.06
CA LYS A 26 -3.96 -24.93 10.58
C LYS A 26 -4.98 -24.26 9.68
N ILE A 27 -4.54 -23.31 8.86
CA ILE A 27 -5.38 -22.52 7.96
C ILE A 27 -4.78 -22.62 6.57
N GLU A 28 -5.56 -23.11 5.63
CA GLU A 28 -5.25 -23.08 4.20
C GLU A 28 -5.94 -21.88 3.57
N VAL A 29 -5.26 -21.21 2.64
CA VAL A 29 -5.76 -19.96 2.04
C VAL A 29 -5.66 -20.02 0.52
N ASP A 30 -6.81 -19.97 -0.12
CA ASP A 30 -6.92 -19.86 -1.58
C ASP A 30 -7.25 -18.43 -1.99
N ILE A 31 -6.33 -17.76 -2.70
CA ILE A 31 -6.53 -16.38 -3.13
C ILE A 31 -6.96 -16.31 -4.60
N VAL A 32 -8.25 -16.14 -4.85
CA VAL A 32 -8.84 -16.18 -6.20
C VAL A 32 -9.23 -14.80 -6.74
N ASP A 33 -8.94 -14.59 -8.02
CA ASP A 33 -9.49 -13.48 -8.80
C ASP A 33 -10.82 -13.90 -9.42
N ILE A 34 -11.91 -13.55 -8.76
CA ILE A 34 -13.22 -14.05 -9.17
C ILE A 34 -13.64 -13.48 -10.53
N TYR A 35 -13.11 -12.32 -10.93
CA TYR A 35 -13.41 -11.72 -12.22
C TYR A 35 -12.54 -12.29 -13.33
N THR A 36 -11.22 -12.35 -13.13
CA THR A 36 -10.31 -12.91 -14.14
C THR A 36 -10.51 -14.42 -14.32
N ASP A 37 -10.68 -15.17 -13.23
CA ASP A 37 -10.72 -16.63 -13.28
C ASP A 37 -12.12 -17.16 -13.63
N TYR A 38 -13.19 -16.45 -13.24
CA TYR A 38 -14.59 -16.90 -13.40
C TYR A 38 -15.49 -15.89 -14.13
N GLY A 39 -14.99 -14.76 -14.60
CA GLY A 39 -15.76 -13.83 -15.41
C GLY A 39 -16.26 -14.53 -16.69
N PRO A 40 -17.57 -14.48 -17.02
CA PRO A 40 -18.11 -15.31 -18.11
C PRO A 40 -17.76 -14.80 -19.51
N PHE A 41 -17.68 -13.47 -19.68
CA PHE A 41 -17.42 -12.81 -20.96
C PHE A 41 -17.06 -11.33 -20.71
N PHE A 42 -16.66 -10.62 -21.77
CA PHE A 42 -16.32 -9.21 -21.70
C PHE A 42 -17.52 -8.36 -21.22
N PRO A 43 -17.35 -7.46 -20.23
CA PRO A 43 -16.08 -6.98 -19.68
C PRO A 43 -15.59 -7.73 -18.43
N TYR A 44 -16.34 -8.69 -17.90
CA TYR A 44 -16.04 -9.33 -16.60
C TYR A 44 -14.76 -10.18 -16.62
N ASN A 45 -14.49 -10.89 -17.72
CA ASN A 45 -13.27 -11.69 -17.86
C ASN A 45 -12.01 -10.85 -18.22
N ALA A 46 -12.19 -9.57 -18.52
CA ALA A 46 -11.14 -8.62 -18.87
C ALA A 46 -11.17 -7.40 -17.92
N TYR A 47 -11.67 -7.61 -16.70
CA TYR A 47 -11.98 -6.54 -15.78
C TYR A 47 -10.74 -5.75 -15.36
N VAL A 48 -9.63 -6.47 -15.14
CA VAL A 48 -8.32 -5.90 -14.78
C VAL A 48 -7.75 -5.04 -15.92
N GLU A 49 -7.88 -5.49 -17.17
CA GLU A 49 -7.44 -4.77 -18.36
C GLU A 49 -8.27 -3.51 -18.58
N CYS A 50 -9.60 -3.62 -18.48
CA CYS A 50 -10.50 -2.47 -18.55
C CYS A 50 -10.17 -1.44 -17.47
N TYR A 51 -9.92 -1.91 -16.23
CA TYR A 51 -9.49 -1.04 -15.14
C TYR A 51 -8.20 -0.29 -15.46
N LYS A 52 -7.15 -1.00 -15.92
CA LYS A 52 -5.86 -0.37 -16.27
C LYS A 52 -6.02 0.72 -17.32
N ILE A 53 -6.78 0.44 -18.38
CA ILE A 53 -7.07 1.44 -19.42
C ILE A 53 -7.79 2.63 -18.83
N MET A 54 -8.86 2.43 -18.03
CA MET A 54 -9.61 3.54 -17.45
C MET A 54 -8.76 4.36 -16.45
N ALA A 55 -7.92 3.71 -15.65
CA ALA A 55 -7.03 4.34 -14.69
C ALA A 55 -5.97 5.23 -15.35
N GLU A 56 -5.56 4.95 -16.59
CA GLU A 56 -4.70 5.84 -17.38
C GLU A 56 -5.41 7.15 -17.78
N TYR A 57 -6.74 7.12 -17.92
CA TYR A 57 -7.55 8.29 -18.29
C TYR A 57 -8.36 8.79 -17.07
N SER A 58 -7.72 9.60 -16.23
CA SER A 58 -8.28 10.10 -14.95
C SER A 58 -9.69 10.69 -15.05
N PHE A 59 -10.03 11.39 -16.13
CA PHE A 59 -11.37 11.92 -16.38
C PHE A 59 -12.42 10.83 -16.60
N LEU A 60 -12.10 9.80 -17.41
CA LEU A 60 -13.01 8.67 -17.66
C LEU A 60 -13.22 7.85 -16.38
N TRP A 61 -12.13 7.62 -15.64
CA TRP A 61 -12.19 6.97 -14.34
C TRP A 61 -13.12 7.70 -13.37
N LYS A 62 -12.97 9.02 -13.25
CA LYS A 62 -13.80 9.85 -12.37
C LYS A 62 -15.29 9.72 -12.69
N ILE A 63 -15.67 9.79 -13.97
CA ILE A 63 -17.08 9.62 -14.39
C ILE A 63 -17.61 8.24 -13.99
N PHE A 64 -16.83 7.18 -14.25
CA PHE A 64 -17.24 5.82 -13.92
C PHE A 64 -17.42 5.64 -12.41
N PHE A 65 -16.47 6.15 -11.63
CA PHE A 65 -16.51 6.09 -10.17
C PHE A 65 -17.72 6.84 -9.61
N GLU A 66 -17.92 8.10 -9.99
CA GLU A 66 -19.06 8.92 -9.53
C GLU A 66 -20.41 8.30 -9.93
N PHE A 67 -20.51 7.76 -11.15
CA PHE A 67 -21.70 7.03 -11.57
C PHE A 67 -21.96 5.81 -10.69
N GLY A 68 -20.91 5.03 -10.39
CA GLY A 68 -20.95 3.86 -9.52
C GLY A 68 -21.37 4.15 -8.08
N GLU A 69 -21.21 5.39 -7.60
CA GLU A 69 -21.66 5.80 -6.27
C GLU A 69 -23.15 6.21 -6.22
N THR A 70 -23.76 6.50 -7.38
CA THR A 70 -25.18 6.89 -7.42
C THR A 70 -26.09 5.70 -7.05
N PRO A 71 -27.28 5.94 -6.47
CA PRO A 71 -28.23 4.87 -6.18
C PRO A 71 -28.60 4.03 -7.40
N PHE A 72 -28.71 4.67 -8.57
CA PHE A 72 -29.00 3.97 -9.82
C PHE A 72 -27.79 3.15 -10.31
N GLY A 73 -26.58 3.71 -10.25
CA GLY A 73 -25.36 2.99 -10.63
C GLY A 73 -25.10 1.77 -9.75
N LEU A 74 -25.25 1.90 -8.43
CA LEU A 74 -25.17 0.78 -7.48
C LEU A 74 -26.17 -0.32 -7.82
N TRP A 75 -27.44 0.05 -8.01
CA TRP A 75 -28.49 -0.89 -8.39
C TRP A 75 -28.22 -1.57 -9.74
N LEU A 76 -27.79 -0.81 -10.74
CA LEU A 76 -27.49 -1.34 -12.08
C LEU A 76 -26.32 -2.31 -12.05
N ASN A 77 -25.26 -1.97 -11.31
CA ASN A 77 -24.11 -2.84 -11.11
C ASN A 77 -24.52 -4.15 -10.42
N GLU A 78 -25.29 -4.07 -9.33
CA GLU A 78 -25.79 -5.26 -8.64
C GLU A 78 -26.66 -6.14 -9.55
N PHE A 79 -27.57 -5.52 -10.31
CA PHE A 79 -28.44 -6.21 -11.25
C PHE A 79 -27.65 -6.93 -12.35
N LEU A 80 -26.69 -6.25 -12.99
CA LEU A 80 -25.88 -6.81 -14.06
C LEU A 80 -24.96 -7.94 -13.55
N LEU A 81 -24.36 -7.77 -12.37
CA LEU A 81 -23.56 -8.82 -11.75
C LEU A 81 -24.42 -10.04 -11.41
N GLU A 82 -25.61 -9.85 -10.85
CA GLU A 82 -26.50 -10.97 -10.54
C GLU A 82 -27.00 -11.67 -11.81
N LEU A 83 -27.29 -10.93 -12.88
CA LEU A 83 -27.72 -11.50 -14.15
C LEU A 83 -26.62 -12.29 -14.85
N CYS A 84 -25.40 -11.75 -14.90
CA CYS A 84 -24.32 -12.30 -15.72
C CYS A 84 -23.36 -13.20 -14.94
N CYS A 85 -23.07 -12.88 -13.68
CA CYS A 85 -21.97 -13.48 -12.92
C CYS A 85 -22.43 -14.44 -11.82
N PHE A 86 -23.73 -14.60 -11.55
CA PHE A 86 -24.20 -15.45 -10.44
C PHE A 86 -23.71 -16.89 -10.55
N ASP A 87 -23.93 -17.56 -11.68
CA ASP A 87 -23.54 -18.97 -11.83
C ASP A 87 -22.01 -19.18 -11.90
N PRO A 88 -21.24 -18.40 -12.67
CA PRO A 88 -19.77 -18.51 -12.64
C PRO A 88 -19.17 -18.23 -11.26
N PHE A 89 -19.67 -17.22 -10.54
CA PHE A 89 -19.16 -16.91 -9.20
C PHE A 89 -19.63 -17.94 -8.17
N LYS A 90 -20.77 -18.60 -8.42
CA LYS A 90 -21.22 -19.75 -7.64
C LYS A 90 -20.28 -20.94 -7.83
N GLU A 91 -19.85 -21.22 -9.05
CA GLU A 91 -18.81 -22.23 -9.30
C GLU A 91 -17.54 -21.91 -8.53
N CYS A 92 -17.10 -20.65 -8.54
CA CYS A 92 -15.97 -20.19 -7.74
C CYS A 92 -16.17 -20.47 -6.24
N LEU A 93 -17.31 -20.09 -5.66
CA LEU A 93 -17.54 -20.20 -4.22
C LEU A 93 -17.87 -21.62 -3.74
N ASP A 94 -18.33 -22.49 -4.63
CA ASP A 94 -18.62 -23.91 -4.35
C ASP A 94 -17.42 -24.84 -4.64
N ARG A 95 -16.38 -24.32 -5.31
CA ARG A 95 -15.19 -25.11 -5.67
C ARG A 95 -14.53 -25.72 -4.42
N PRO A 96 -13.94 -26.92 -4.54
CA PRO A 96 -13.10 -27.48 -3.48
C PRO A 96 -11.84 -26.62 -3.27
N SER A 97 -11.41 -26.48 -2.01
CA SER A 97 -10.11 -25.85 -1.71
C SER A 97 -8.96 -26.72 -2.21
N CYS A 98 -7.80 -26.12 -2.53
CA CYS A 98 -6.71 -26.81 -3.24
C CYS A 98 -6.28 -28.15 -2.63
N SER A 99 -6.29 -28.30 -1.30
CA SER A 99 -5.90 -29.54 -0.61
C SER A 99 -7.07 -30.42 -0.13
N THR A 100 -8.32 -30.01 -0.34
CA THR A 100 -9.50 -30.72 0.19
C THR A 100 -10.57 -30.98 -0.87
N THR A 101 -11.53 -31.84 -0.56
CA THR A 101 -12.72 -32.06 -1.40
C THR A 101 -13.90 -31.17 -0.98
N LYS A 102 -13.69 -30.23 -0.05
CA LYS A 102 -14.74 -29.38 0.53
C LYS A 102 -14.56 -27.95 0.05
N ARG A 103 -15.67 -27.23 -0.06
CA ARG A 103 -15.68 -25.78 -0.26
C ARG A 103 -15.08 -25.05 0.95
N ALA A 104 -14.78 -23.77 0.77
CA ALA A 104 -14.21 -22.94 1.83
C ALA A 104 -15.11 -22.87 3.07
N ASP A 105 -14.49 -23.03 4.25
CA ASP A 105 -15.15 -22.88 5.55
C ASP A 105 -15.45 -21.41 5.89
N MET A 106 -14.72 -20.45 5.29
CA MET A 106 -14.89 -19.01 5.45
C MET A 106 -14.43 -18.28 4.19
N VAL A 107 -15.03 -17.12 3.91
CA VAL A 107 -14.64 -16.23 2.81
C VAL A 107 -14.17 -14.88 3.35
N VAL A 108 -13.07 -14.37 2.78
CA VAL A 108 -12.58 -13.01 3.03
C VAL A 108 -12.57 -12.22 1.72
N SER A 109 -13.26 -11.09 1.70
CA SER A 109 -13.20 -10.13 0.60
C SER A 109 -12.21 -9.02 0.91
N VAL A 110 -11.25 -8.81 0.01
CA VAL A 110 -10.29 -7.69 0.03
C VAL A 110 -10.49 -6.75 -1.17
N HIS A 111 -11.68 -6.72 -1.76
CA HIS A 111 -11.98 -5.93 -2.96
C HIS A 111 -13.40 -5.35 -2.90
N PRO A 112 -13.66 -4.11 -3.34
CA PRO A 112 -14.96 -3.43 -3.17
C PRO A 112 -16.11 -4.04 -3.97
N LEU A 113 -15.86 -4.85 -5.00
CA LEU A 113 -16.89 -5.47 -5.84
C LEU A 113 -17.11 -6.96 -5.52
N CYS A 114 -16.62 -7.42 -4.38
CA CYS A 114 -16.69 -8.82 -3.96
C CYS A 114 -17.55 -8.99 -2.69
N GLN A 115 -18.62 -8.22 -2.54
CA GLN A 115 -19.48 -8.20 -1.35
C GLN A 115 -20.87 -8.75 -1.68
N ASP A 116 -21.69 -7.97 -2.38
CA ASP A 116 -23.13 -8.22 -2.52
C ASP A 116 -23.44 -9.58 -3.17
N LEU A 117 -22.84 -9.85 -4.32
CA LEU A 117 -23.09 -11.09 -5.06
C LEU A 117 -22.52 -12.33 -4.33
N PRO A 118 -21.26 -12.34 -3.85
CA PRO A 118 -20.77 -13.44 -3.01
C PRO A 118 -21.64 -13.76 -1.79
N LEU A 119 -22.16 -12.74 -1.08
CA LEU A 119 -23.06 -12.96 0.07
C LEU A 119 -24.37 -13.66 -0.33
N LYS A 120 -24.98 -13.26 -1.46
CA LYS A 120 -26.17 -13.92 -2.02
C LYS A 120 -25.89 -15.36 -2.43
N ILE A 121 -24.75 -15.60 -3.08
CA ILE A 121 -24.33 -16.92 -3.52
C ILE A 121 -24.10 -17.85 -2.33
N LEU A 122 -23.39 -17.40 -1.29
CA LEU A 122 -23.18 -18.20 -0.08
C LEU A 122 -24.51 -18.55 0.59
N SER A 123 -25.45 -17.62 0.66
CA SER A 123 -26.80 -17.89 1.17
C SER A 123 -27.52 -18.96 0.35
N TYR A 124 -27.38 -18.92 -0.98
CA TYR A 124 -27.92 -19.92 -1.88
C TYR A 124 -27.28 -21.29 -1.67
N LEU A 125 -25.96 -21.37 -1.56
CA LEU A 125 -25.24 -22.62 -1.31
C LEU A 125 -25.59 -23.20 0.07
N ASP A 126 -25.56 -22.37 1.12
CA ASP A 126 -25.83 -22.78 2.50
C ASP A 126 -27.27 -23.26 2.71
N SER A 127 -28.21 -22.70 1.96
CA SER A 127 -29.62 -23.09 1.99
C SER A 127 -29.97 -24.20 0.99
N ASN A 128 -29.00 -24.83 0.34
CA ASN A 128 -29.20 -25.84 -0.71
C ASN A 128 -30.14 -25.36 -1.84
N GLY A 129 -29.93 -24.12 -2.27
CA GLY A 129 -30.63 -23.49 -3.38
C GLY A 129 -31.99 -22.89 -3.06
N GLN A 130 -32.38 -22.84 -1.79
CA GLN A 130 -33.71 -22.37 -1.37
C GLN A 130 -33.85 -20.84 -1.38
N THR A 131 -32.79 -20.09 -1.06
CA THR A 131 -32.87 -18.63 -0.95
C THR A 131 -31.56 -17.92 -1.22
N ARG A 132 -31.61 -16.69 -1.74
CA ARG A 132 -30.47 -15.78 -1.88
C ARG A 132 -30.42 -14.73 -0.75
N ALA A 133 -31.33 -14.81 0.22
CA ALA A 133 -31.40 -13.86 1.33
C ALA A 133 -30.20 -14.02 2.26
N THR A 134 -29.48 -12.92 2.50
CA THR A 134 -28.24 -12.89 3.29
C THR A 134 -28.38 -13.44 4.71
N THR A 135 -29.60 -13.44 5.27
CA THR A 135 -29.91 -13.98 6.60
C THR A 135 -29.86 -15.50 6.69
N ALA A 136 -29.85 -16.23 5.56
CA ALA A 136 -29.77 -17.68 5.53
C ALA A 136 -28.33 -18.21 5.47
N ARG A 137 -27.34 -17.32 5.35
CA ARG A 137 -25.90 -17.67 5.29
C ARG A 137 -25.43 -18.27 6.62
N THR A 138 -24.68 -19.35 6.54
CA THR A 138 -23.98 -19.99 7.67
C THR A 138 -22.46 -19.94 7.49
N THR A 139 -21.96 -19.86 6.26
CA THR A 139 -20.53 -19.74 5.92
C THR A 139 -20.02 -18.36 6.30
N PRO A 140 -19.10 -18.19 7.27
CA PRO A 140 -18.58 -16.89 7.67
C PRO A 140 -17.99 -16.08 6.51
N PHE A 141 -18.21 -14.76 6.55
CA PHE A 141 -17.80 -13.80 5.55
C PHE A 141 -17.27 -12.54 6.22
N ALA A 142 -16.02 -12.20 5.93
CA ALA A 142 -15.40 -10.96 6.38
C ALA A 142 -15.03 -10.07 5.18
N THR A 143 -15.21 -8.76 5.35
CA THR A 143 -14.63 -7.75 4.46
C THR A 143 -13.40 -7.15 5.11
N VAL A 144 -12.30 -7.01 4.38
CA VAL A 144 -11.14 -6.23 4.77
C VAL A 144 -10.98 -5.09 3.78
N VAL A 145 -11.30 -3.88 4.22
CA VAL A 145 -11.22 -2.68 3.38
C VAL A 145 -9.76 -2.32 3.18
N THR A 146 -9.33 -2.25 1.92
CA THR A 146 -7.92 -2.01 1.55
C THR A 146 -7.64 -0.58 1.09
N ASP A 147 -8.64 0.30 1.17
CA ASP A 147 -8.48 1.74 0.95
C ASP A 147 -8.24 2.44 2.29
N LEU A 148 -7.66 3.65 2.34
CA LEU A 148 -7.34 4.33 3.61
C LEU A 148 -8.35 5.40 4.01
N GLY A 149 -8.67 6.33 3.11
CA GLY A 149 -9.58 7.44 3.37
C GLY A 149 -10.64 7.62 2.29
N GLY A 150 -10.33 7.32 1.02
CA GLY A 150 -11.33 7.04 0.00
C GLY A 150 -11.91 5.64 0.22
N ALA A 151 -13.20 5.42 -0.05
CA ALA A 151 -13.75 4.05 -0.12
C ALA A 151 -15.06 4.09 -0.88
N HIS A 152 -15.18 3.23 -1.88
CA HIS A 152 -16.40 3.07 -2.63
C HIS A 152 -17.52 2.46 -1.74
N PRO A 153 -18.80 2.88 -1.87
CA PRO A 153 -19.89 2.41 -1.01
C PRO A 153 -20.13 0.89 -1.02
N THR A 154 -19.68 0.18 -2.05
CA THR A 154 -19.83 -1.28 -2.21
C THR A 154 -18.94 -2.09 -1.28
N TRP A 155 -17.92 -1.48 -0.65
CA TRP A 155 -17.19 -2.13 0.43
C TRP A 155 -18.09 -2.55 1.60
N PHE A 156 -19.15 -1.77 1.84
CA PHE A 156 -19.92 -1.85 3.06
C PHE A 156 -21.29 -2.50 2.81
N ASN A 157 -21.41 -3.76 3.23
CA ASN A 157 -22.65 -4.52 3.22
C ASN A 157 -22.97 -5.02 4.65
N PRO A 158 -24.14 -4.72 5.23
CA PRO A 158 -24.52 -5.17 6.58
C PRO A 158 -24.65 -6.69 6.77
N GLY A 159 -24.66 -7.48 5.70
CA GLY A 159 -24.75 -8.93 5.73
C GLY A 159 -23.45 -9.66 6.06
N VAL A 160 -22.33 -8.95 6.20
CA VAL A 160 -21.04 -9.52 6.61
C VAL A 160 -21.00 -9.86 8.11
N ASP A 161 -20.18 -10.82 8.53
CA ASP A 161 -19.99 -11.07 9.97
C ASP A 161 -19.05 -10.04 10.58
N LYS A 162 -18.00 -9.67 9.84
CA LYS A 162 -17.01 -8.67 10.25
C LYS A 162 -16.59 -7.78 9.08
N CYS A 163 -16.40 -6.51 9.38
CA CYS A 163 -15.89 -5.51 8.46
C CYS A 163 -14.65 -4.86 9.09
N PHE A 164 -13.47 -5.21 8.58
CA PHE A 164 -12.21 -4.63 9.00
C PHE A 164 -11.97 -3.34 8.23
N VAL A 165 -11.77 -2.25 8.95
CA VAL A 165 -11.50 -0.92 8.39
C VAL A 165 -10.16 -0.39 8.90
N PRO A 166 -9.40 0.39 8.11
CA PRO A 166 -8.07 0.83 8.51
C PRO A 166 -8.03 2.19 9.19
N SER A 167 -9.10 3.00 9.14
CA SER A 167 -9.10 4.38 9.63
C SER A 167 -10.44 4.79 10.24
N ASP A 168 -10.42 5.88 11.01
CA ASP A 168 -11.63 6.48 11.60
C ASP A 168 -12.60 6.97 10.52
N ALA A 169 -12.07 7.50 9.42
CA ALA A 169 -12.87 7.94 8.28
C ALA A 169 -13.68 6.77 7.70
N LEU A 170 -13.04 5.61 7.53
CA LEU A 170 -13.70 4.42 7.00
C LEU A 170 -14.58 3.71 8.04
N TYR A 171 -14.27 3.85 9.33
CA TYR A 171 -15.20 3.49 10.39
C TYR A 171 -16.52 4.25 10.22
N GLN A 172 -16.49 5.58 10.06
CA GLN A 172 -17.71 6.37 9.87
C GLN A 172 -18.45 6.00 8.58
N LYS A 173 -17.73 5.82 7.46
CA LYS A 173 -18.37 5.37 6.20
C LYS A 173 -19.06 4.02 6.35
N ALA A 174 -18.49 3.08 7.11
CA ALA A 174 -19.14 1.80 7.40
C ALA A 174 -20.43 2.00 8.21
N ARG A 175 -20.45 2.92 9.18
CA ARG A 175 -21.62 3.28 9.97
C ARG A 175 -22.73 3.90 9.12
N ASP A 176 -22.39 4.81 8.22
CA ASP A 176 -23.34 5.43 7.28
C ASP A 176 -24.02 4.39 6.38
N ARG A 177 -23.31 3.29 6.13
CA ARG A 177 -23.78 2.13 5.36
C ARG A 177 -24.43 1.04 6.22
N LYS A 178 -24.77 1.37 7.47
CA LYS A 178 -25.51 0.53 8.42
C LYS A 178 -24.78 -0.74 8.88
N ILE A 179 -23.45 -0.78 8.78
CA ILE A 179 -22.67 -1.79 9.50
C ILE A 179 -22.67 -1.42 10.99
N THR A 180 -22.94 -2.38 11.86
CA THR A 180 -23.03 -2.12 13.30
C THR A 180 -21.64 -2.03 13.94
N PRO A 181 -21.48 -1.33 15.09
CA PRO A 181 -20.21 -1.28 15.81
C PRO A 181 -19.61 -2.65 16.10
N GLU A 182 -20.43 -3.65 16.37
CA GLU A 182 -20.01 -5.01 16.72
C GLU A 182 -19.48 -5.77 15.50
N GLN A 183 -19.90 -5.39 14.29
CA GLN A 183 -19.37 -5.93 13.03
C GLN A 183 -18.04 -5.25 12.65
N ILE A 184 -17.83 -3.99 13.03
CA ILE A 184 -16.65 -3.22 12.64
C ILE A 184 -15.46 -3.57 13.54
N ILE A 185 -14.31 -3.84 12.92
CA ILE A 185 -13.03 -4.01 13.61
C ILE A 185 -12.03 -3.05 12.97
N GLN A 186 -11.28 -2.31 13.79
CA GLN A 186 -10.33 -1.31 13.30
C GLN A 186 -8.90 -1.67 13.69
N TYR A 187 -8.16 -2.32 12.78
CA TYR A 187 -6.79 -2.80 13.00
C TYR A 187 -5.76 -2.22 12.01
N GLY A 188 -6.17 -1.29 11.14
CA GLY A 188 -5.30 -0.82 10.06
C GLY A 188 -5.35 -1.72 8.82
N LEU A 189 -4.43 -1.50 7.88
CA LEU A 189 -4.29 -2.32 6.68
C LEU A 189 -3.48 -3.58 6.96
N PRO A 190 -3.78 -4.72 6.31
CA PRO A 190 -2.89 -5.86 6.29
C PRO A 190 -1.59 -5.51 5.55
N ILE A 191 -0.46 -5.55 6.27
CA ILE A 191 0.87 -5.27 5.71
C ILE A 191 1.71 -6.54 5.71
N ARG A 192 2.55 -6.70 4.69
CA ARG A 192 3.45 -7.85 4.52
C ARG A 192 4.52 -7.95 5.61
N LYS A 193 5.00 -9.18 5.80
CA LYS A 193 5.90 -9.59 6.91
C LYS A 193 7.14 -8.74 7.13
N GLY A 194 7.78 -8.23 6.07
CA GLY A 194 9.00 -7.41 6.20
C GLY A 194 8.83 -6.19 7.12
N PHE A 195 7.61 -5.65 7.20
CA PHE A 195 7.29 -4.48 8.01
C PHE A 195 6.86 -4.80 9.45
N TRP A 196 6.69 -6.07 9.85
CA TRP A 196 6.20 -6.39 11.19
C TRP A 196 7.24 -6.16 12.30
N SER A 197 8.52 -6.28 11.94
CA SER A 197 9.62 -6.18 12.90
C SER A 197 9.93 -4.71 13.24
N ASP A 198 10.06 -4.43 14.53
CA ASP A 198 10.62 -3.17 15.01
C ASP A 198 12.14 -3.17 14.77
N PRO A 199 12.71 -2.18 14.06
CA PRO A 199 14.15 -2.05 13.87
C PRO A 199 14.95 -2.02 15.19
N SER A 200 14.31 -1.71 16.34
CA SER A 200 14.94 -1.78 17.66
C SER A 200 15.23 -3.21 18.16
N THR A 201 14.56 -4.22 17.59
CA THR A 201 14.63 -5.63 18.05
C THR A 201 15.56 -6.51 17.21
N ALA A 202 16.07 -6.01 16.09
CA ALA A 202 16.90 -6.76 15.14
C ALA A 202 18.40 -6.79 15.49
N SER A 203 18.77 -6.76 16.78
CA SER A 203 20.16 -6.95 17.21
C SER A 203 20.32 -7.99 18.35
N SER A 204 20.98 -9.09 17.98
CA SER A 204 21.67 -10.12 18.80
C SER A 204 20.84 -11.27 19.44
N PRO A 205 21.34 -12.53 19.38
CA PRO A 205 20.74 -13.67 20.06
C PRO A 205 21.04 -13.63 21.58
N SER A 206 19.96 -13.68 22.36
CA SER A 206 19.87 -14.05 23.78
C SER A 206 21.03 -13.66 24.72
N SER A 207 20.82 -12.61 25.51
CA SER A 207 20.94 -12.75 26.97
C SER A 207 19.85 -11.92 27.65
N THR A 208 19.20 -12.55 28.61
CA THR A 208 18.08 -12.08 29.44
C THR A 208 18.41 -10.76 30.14
N THR A 209 17.49 -9.79 30.19
CA THR A 209 16.92 -9.15 31.41
C THR A 209 16.05 -7.93 31.03
N THR A 210 15.00 -7.76 31.84
CA THR A 210 13.88 -6.81 31.83
C THR A 210 14.24 -5.31 31.78
N THR A 211 13.29 -4.55 31.22
CA THR A 211 12.73 -3.23 31.66
C THR A 211 13.02 -1.95 30.87
N THR A 212 11.93 -1.18 30.74
CA THR A 212 11.72 0.26 30.47
C THR A 212 11.76 0.75 29.03
N ALA A 213 10.56 1.13 28.56
CA ALA A 213 10.31 1.91 27.35
C ALA A 213 10.95 3.30 27.47
N ALA A 214 11.79 3.64 26.50
CA ALA A 214 12.26 4.98 26.24
C ALA A 214 11.85 5.34 24.80
N ALA A 215 11.25 6.51 24.64
CA ALA A 215 10.87 7.06 23.34
C ALA A 215 12.08 7.12 22.41
N ALA A 216 11.98 6.46 21.25
CA ALA A 216 12.98 6.55 20.20
C ALA A 216 12.92 7.96 19.60
N SER A 217 13.95 8.78 19.83
CA SER A 217 14.13 10.02 19.09
C SER A 217 14.54 9.67 17.66
N SER A 218 13.74 10.07 16.67
CA SER A 218 14.11 9.98 15.27
C SER A 218 15.34 10.86 15.02
N ASN A 219 16.46 10.25 14.61
CA ASN A 219 17.61 10.97 14.08
C ASN A 219 17.31 11.43 12.64
N ASN A 220 16.24 12.21 12.46
CA ASN A 220 15.97 12.88 11.19
C ASN A 220 16.90 14.09 11.10
N ASN A 221 17.62 14.23 9.98
CA ASN A 221 18.46 15.40 9.70
C ASN A 221 17.54 16.62 9.53
N PRO A 222 17.43 17.54 10.52
CA PRO A 222 16.35 18.52 10.56
C PRO A 222 16.41 19.52 9.41
N GLY A 223 17.61 19.80 8.88
CA GLY A 223 17.80 20.69 7.73
C GLY A 223 17.60 20.03 6.37
N PHE A 224 17.38 18.71 6.28
CA PHE A 224 17.17 18.03 5.00
C PHE A 224 15.79 18.36 4.41
N PHE A 225 14.73 18.20 5.21
CA PHE A 225 13.36 18.47 4.78
C PHE A 225 13.13 19.93 4.39
N GLU A 226 13.69 20.86 5.17
CA GLU A 226 13.55 22.30 4.89
C GLU A 226 14.28 22.70 3.60
N ARG A 227 15.43 22.10 3.29
CA ARG A 227 16.15 22.33 2.02
C ARG A 227 15.44 21.71 0.82
N LEU A 228 14.82 20.55 1.01
CA LEU A 228 14.14 19.82 -0.06
C LEU A 228 12.74 20.41 -0.36
N PHE A 229 12.04 20.93 0.65
CA PHE A 229 10.62 21.28 0.57
C PHE A 229 10.28 22.72 1.01
N GLY A 230 11.22 23.47 1.58
CA GLY A 230 11.01 24.83 2.07
C GLY A 230 11.17 25.88 0.96
N GLY A 231 10.06 26.53 0.60
CA GLY A 231 10.06 27.75 -0.21
C GLY A 231 10.23 29.00 0.65
N GLY A 232 11.47 29.49 0.79
CA GLY A 232 11.78 30.89 1.15
C GLY A 232 11.67 31.28 2.63
N GLY A 233 12.81 31.67 3.22
CA GLY A 233 12.88 32.40 4.49
C GLY A 233 14.06 31.99 5.37
N GLY A 234 15.22 32.63 5.18
CA GLY A 234 16.44 32.27 5.91
C GLY A 234 16.44 32.70 7.38
N ALA A 235 17.07 31.88 8.22
CA ALA A 235 17.70 32.32 9.47
C ALA A 235 18.97 31.48 9.71
N LYS A 236 20.13 32.16 9.77
CA LYS A 236 21.42 31.57 10.15
C LYS A 236 21.43 31.27 11.65
N GLN A 237 21.74 30.03 12.03
CA GLN A 237 22.20 29.69 13.39
C GLN A 237 23.68 29.31 13.38
N THR A 238 24.42 29.92 14.30
CA THR A 238 25.86 29.75 14.53
C THR A 238 26.13 28.55 15.45
N PRO A 239 27.12 27.68 15.20
CA PRO A 239 27.35 26.51 16.05
C PRO A 239 28.26 26.85 17.26
N GLN A 240 27.80 26.51 18.46
CA GLN A 240 28.64 26.45 19.67
C GLN A 240 29.34 25.08 19.77
N LYS A 241 30.65 25.10 20.01
CA LYS A 241 31.49 23.93 20.31
C LYS A 241 31.18 23.39 21.71
N SER A 242 30.98 22.08 21.85
CA SER A 242 31.19 21.38 23.11
C SER A 242 32.06 20.14 22.90
N SER A 243 32.89 19.88 23.91
CA SER A 243 34.05 18.99 23.95
C SER A 243 33.70 17.50 24.00
N SER A 244 34.55 16.69 23.38
CA SER A 244 34.44 15.25 23.20
C SER A 244 34.78 14.40 24.44
N SER A 245 34.13 13.24 24.52
CA SER A 245 34.65 12.02 25.15
C SER A 245 34.35 10.85 24.18
N PRO A 246 35.22 9.83 24.07
CA PRO A 246 35.13 8.86 22.99
C PRO A 246 34.06 7.80 23.28
N THR A 247 32.86 8.01 22.78
CA THR A 247 31.82 6.98 22.72
C THR A 247 32.14 6.09 21.53
N VAL A 248 32.25 4.78 21.73
CA VAL A 248 32.27 3.78 20.65
C VAL A 248 31.06 4.07 19.75
N ALA A 249 31.31 4.51 18.52
CA ALA A 249 30.26 4.95 17.60
C ALA A 249 29.33 3.76 17.32
N LYS A 250 28.12 3.80 17.86
CA LYS A 250 27.06 2.87 17.53
C LYS A 250 26.80 3.06 16.03
N VAL A 251 27.18 2.06 15.21
CA VAL A 251 26.93 2.12 13.76
C VAL A 251 25.45 2.41 13.56
N ASN A 252 25.15 3.48 12.81
CA ASN A 252 23.79 3.85 12.50
C ASN A 252 23.16 2.70 11.70
N ALA A 253 22.09 2.09 12.23
CA ALA A 253 21.42 0.96 11.59
C ALA A 253 20.97 1.29 10.15
N LYS A 254 20.61 2.56 9.89
CA LYS A 254 20.28 3.05 8.55
C LYS A 254 21.48 3.00 7.60
N ASP A 255 22.67 3.35 8.08
CA ASP A 255 23.90 3.38 7.28
C ASP A 255 24.42 1.96 7.00
N ALA A 256 24.26 1.04 7.95
CA ALA A 256 24.53 -0.38 7.72
C ALA A 256 23.62 -0.94 6.63
N LEU A 257 22.31 -0.66 6.71
CA LEU A 257 21.34 -1.11 5.72
C LEU A 257 21.57 -0.49 4.34
N ARG A 258 21.99 0.77 4.29
CA ARG A 258 22.44 1.40 3.04
C ARG A 258 23.59 0.63 2.43
N ALA A 259 24.64 0.34 3.20
CA ALA A 259 25.78 -0.42 2.71
C ALA A 259 25.38 -1.82 2.18
N GLU A 260 24.48 -2.52 2.86
CA GLU A 260 23.94 -3.83 2.43
C GLU A 260 23.18 -3.74 1.10
N LEU A 261 22.45 -2.65 0.88
CA LEU A 261 21.72 -2.38 -0.36
C LEU A 261 22.61 -1.80 -1.49
N GLY A 262 23.92 -1.63 -1.25
CA GLY A 262 24.85 -1.00 -2.18
C GLY A 262 24.71 0.53 -2.28
N LEU A 263 24.05 1.13 -1.30
CA LEU A 263 23.83 2.56 -1.17
C LEU A 263 24.95 3.25 -0.37
N LYS A 264 25.17 4.54 -0.61
CA LYS A 264 26.18 5.34 0.08
C LYS A 264 25.77 5.61 1.54
N PRO A 265 26.59 5.23 2.54
CA PRO A 265 26.33 5.54 3.95
C PRO A 265 26.25 7.05 4.21
N SER A 266 25.44 7.46 5.19
CA SER A 266 25.29 8.83 5.67
C SER A 266 24.81 9.89 4.65
N ILE A 267 24.59 9.50 3.38
CA ILE A 267 24.01 10.36 2.35
C ILE A 267 22.48 10.39 2.47
N PRO A 268 21.84 11.57 2.52
CA PRO A 268 20.39 11.68 2.51
C PRO A 268 19.77 10.97 1.32
N THR A 269 18.82 10.06 1.58
CA THR A 269 18.29 9.13 0.57
C THR A 269 16.79 9.34 0.38
N VAL A 270 16.35 9.70 -0.83
CA VAL A 270 14.93 9.77 -1.19
C VAL A 270 14.53 8.53 -1.98
N LEU A 271 13.43 7.90 -1.58
CA LEU A 271 12.83 6.78 -2.30
C LEU A 271 11.71 7.27 -3.22
N VAL A 272 11.66 6.82 -4.47
CA VAL A 272 10.57 7.14 -5.41
C VAL A 272 9.88 5.84 -5.82
N VAL A 273 8.56 5.76 -5.63
CA VAL A 273 7.77 4.53 -5.88
C VAL A 273 6.45 4.85 -6.59
N GLY A 274 6.16 4.16 -7.70
CA GLY A 274 4.91 4.28 -8.46
C GLY A 274 3.84 3.21 -8.15
N GLY A 275 3.95 2.52 -7.00
CA GLY A 275 3.18 1.31 -6.70
C GLY A 275 3.62 0.07 -7.52
N GLY A 276 2.92 -1.05 -7.35
CA GLY A 276 3.31 -2.35 -7.95
C GLY A 276 3.40 -2.35 -9.49
N ASP A 277 2.58 -1.54 -10.15
CA ASP A 277 2.54 -1.39 -11.61
C ASP A 277 3.33 -0.18 -12.13
N GLY A 278 3.97 0.60 -11.23
CA GLY A 278 4.75 1.78 -11.61
C GLY A 278 3.95 2.87 -12.35
N MET A 279 2.66 3.00 -12.01
CA MET A 279 1.76 4.01 -12.61
C MET A 279 1.89 5.36 -11.91
N GLY A 280 1.33 6.41 -12.52
CA GLY A 280 1.26 7.74 -11.91
C GLY A 280 2.48 8.62 -12.20
N GLY A 281 3.11 8.52 -13.37
CA GLY A 281 4.12 9.48 -13.81
C GLY A 281 5.50 9.35 -13.16
N ILE A 282 5.89 8.13 -12.73
CA ILE A 282 7.16 7.87 -12.04
C ILE A 282 8.40 8.41 -12.80
N ILE A 283 8.38 8.37 -14.14
CA ILE A 283 9.49 8.87 -14.98
C ILE A 283 9.67 10.38 -14.78
N GLU A 284 8.58 11.15 -14.86
CA GLU A 284 8.61 12.60 -14.73
C GLU A 284 8.95 13.02 -13.31
N GLN A 285 8.40 12.32 -12.31
CA GLN A 285 8.67 12.55 -10.90
C GLN A 285 10.14 12.32 -10.56
N ALA A 286 10.70 11.17 -10.98
CA ALA A 286 12.10 10.85 -10.76
C ALA A 286 13.00 11.87 -11.45
N LYS A 287 12.73 12.23 -12.72
CA LYS A 287 13.51 13.23 -13.46
C LYS A 287 13.50 14.60 -12.81
N SER A 288 12.33 15.07 -12.38
CA SER A 288 12.15 16.36 -11.72
C SER A 288 12.89 16.41 -10.38
N LEU A 289 12.70 15.38 -9.54
CA LEU A 289 13.37 15.28 -8.24
C LEU A 289 14.89 15.16 -8.40
N GLY A 290 15.37 14.27 -9.27
CA GLY A 290 16.81 14.09 -9.48
C GLY A 290 17.49 15.35 -10.00
N SER A 291 16.84 16.09 -10.92
CA SER A 291 17.37 17.38 -11.40
C SER A 291 17.49 18.41 -10.28
N LYS A 292 16.49 18.47 -9.38
CA LYS A 292 16.48 19.37 -8.21
C LYS A 292 17.57 18.99 -7.20
N LEU A 293 17.67 17.70 -6.84
CA LEU A 293 18.71 17.18 -5.95
C LEU A 293 20.12 17.44 -6.52
N ASN A 294 20.31 17.22 -7.81
CA ASN A 294 21.59 17.51 -8.47
C ASN A 294 21.95 18.99 -8.39
N ALA A 295 21.01 19.88 -8.74
CA ALA A 295 21.24 21.32 -8.69
C ALA A 295 21.61 21.79 -7.28
N ASP A 296 20.87 21.33 -6.26
CA ASP A 296 21.14 21.65 -4.86
C ASP A 296 22.49 21.07 -4.41
N GLY A 297 22.83 19.85 -4.86
CA GLY A 297 24.08 19.16 -4.57
C GLY A 297 25.33 19.83 -5.17
N THR A 298 25.17 20.53 -6.29
CA THR A 298 26.26 21.25 -6.98
C THR A 298 26.37 22.74 -6.61
N SER A 299 25.43 23.27 -5.81
CA SER A 299 25.34 24.70 -5.49
C SER A 299 26.25 25.17 -4.33
N GLY A 300 26.98 24.25 -3.68
CA GLY A 300 27.93 24.55 -2.61
C GLY A 300 29.34 24.90 -3.10
N GLU A 301 30.10 25.67 -2.31
CA GLU A 301 31.52 25.94 -2.58
C GLU A 301 32.30 24.62 -2.59
N SER A 302 33.01 24.41 -3.70
CA SER A 302 33.78 23.21 -4.06
C SER A 302 34.64 22.67 -2.92
N SER A 303 34.20 21.57 -2.30
CA SER A 303 35.12 20.60 -1.72
C SER A 303 35.66 19.71 -2.85
N GLU A 304 36.94 19.39 -2.80
CA GLU A 304 37.70 18.64 -3.82
C GLU A 304 37.26 17.17 -3.98
N GLU A 305 36.24 16.72 -3.24
CA GLU A 305 35.68 15.38 -3.33
C GLU A 305 34.41 15.39 -4.20
N GLU A 306 34.44 14.71 -5.34
CA GLU A 306 33.34 14.45 -6.30
C GLU A 306 32.22 13.55 -5.71
N GLU A 307 31.95 13.64 -4.41
CA GLU A 307 30.92 12.81 -3.78
C GLU A 307 29.54 13.47 -3.85
N ALA A 308 28.59 12.74 -4.42
CA ALA A 308 27.19 13.16 -4.47
C ALA A 308 26.64 13.48 -3.06
N LEU A 309 26.09 14.68 -2.89
CA LEU A 309 25.50 15.14 -1.63
C LEU A 309 24.13 14.50 -1.33
N TYR A 310 23.47 13.96 -2.35
CA TYR A 310 22.17 13.32 -2.25
C TYR A 310 22.16 11.96 -2.91
N GLN A 311 21.20 11.13 -2.50
CA GLN A 311 20.95 9.83 -3.09
C GLN A 311 19.47 9.65 -3.38
N MET A 312 19.16 9.02 -4.51
CA MET A 312 17.80 8.70 -4.90
C MET A 312 17.72 7.24 -5.32
N VAL A 313 16.72 6.53 -4.79
CA VAL A 313 16.38 5.17 -5.24
C VAL A 313 15.04 5.22 -5.92
N VAL A 314 14.93 4.70 -7.14
CA VAL A 314 13.66 4.62 -7.87
C VAL A 314 13.28 3.16 -8.07
N ILE A 315 12.13 2.76 -7.52
CA ILE A 315 11.61 1.40 -7.66
C ILE A 315 10.45 1.42 -8.66
N CYS A 316 10.70 0.87 -9.85
CA CYS A 316 9.77 0.90 -10.97
C CYS A 316 8.72 -0.22 -10.91
N GLY A 317 8.85 -1.19 -9.99
CA GLY A 317 7.94 -2.32 -9.91
C GLY A 317 7.96 -3.14 -11.20
N LYS A 318 6.78 -3.44 -11.76
CA LYS A 318 6.65 -4.15 -13.04
C LYS A 318 6.75 -3.25 -14.28
N ASN A 319 6.98 -1.94 -14.12
CA ASN A 319 7.07 -1.01 -15.23
C ASN A 319 8.46 -1.04 -15.87
N GLU A 320 8.71 -2.03 -16.71
CA GLU A 320 9.99 -2.24 -17.41
C GLU A 320 10.39 -1.04 -18.29
N LYS A 321 9.40 -0.37 -18.91
CA LYS A 321 9.61 0.83 -19.73
C LYS A 321 10.14 1.99 -18.88
N ALA A 322 9.58 2.21 -17.69
CA ALA A 322 10.08 3.23 -16.77
C ALA A 322 11.50 2.89 -16.30
N GLN A 323 11.75 1.63 -15.95
CA GLN A 323 13.07 1.17 -15.55
C GLN A 323 14.11 1.42 -16.65
N SER A 324 13.85 0.98 -17.88
CA SER A 324 14.80 1.18 -18.99
C SER A 324 15.05 2.66 -19.29
N THR A 325 13.99 3.48 -19.28
CA THR A 325 14.08 4.92 -19.54
C THR A 325 14.94 5.62 -18.48
N LEU A 326 14.71 5.33 -17.20
CA LEU A 326 15.42 5.97 -16.11
C LEU A 326 16.85 5.46 -15.95
N SER A 327 17.12 4.19 -16.27
CA SER A 327 18.50 3.66 -16.29
C SER A 327 19.36 4.29 -17.39
N SER A 328 18.74 4.76 -18.49
CA SER A 328 19.45 5.47 -19.57
C SER A 328 19.65 6.97 -19.31
N GLN A 329 19.12 7.51 -18.20
CA GLN A 329 19.18 8.93 -17.89
C GLN A 329 20.52 9.30 -17.24
N GLU A 330 21.09 10.43 -17.65
CA GLU A 330 22.21 11.07 -16.95
C GLU A 330 21.67 11.98 -15.82
N TRP A 331 22.17 11.79 -14.59
CA TRP A 331 21.63 12.43 -13.38
C TRP A 331 22.51 13.56 -12.80
N GLY A 332 23.75 13.71 -13.27
CA GLY A 332 24.73 14.66 -12.73
C GLY A 332 25.45 14.15 -11.47
N SER A 333 26.52 14.84 -11.05
CA SER A 333 27.37 14.41 -9.93
C SER A 333 26.81 14.76 -8.55
N GLY A 334 25.84 15.68 -8.45
CA GLY A 334 25.25 16.10 -7.18
C GLY A 334 24.29 15.08 -6.55
N VAL A 335 23.89 14.05 -7.31
CA VAL A 335 22.97 13.00 -6.86
C VAL A 335 23.41 11.61 -7.34
N SER A 336 23.46 10.64 -6.42
CA SER A 336 23.67 9.22 -6.74
C SER A 336 22.32 8.56 -6.96
N VAL A 337 22.09 7.97 -8.14
CA VAL A 337 20.77 7.41 -8.48
C VAL A 337 20.83 5.91 -8.72
N GLU A 338 20.00 5.17 -7.99
CA GLU A 338 19.82 3.72 -8.14
C GLU A 338 18.44 3.41 -8.72
N ILE A 339 18.39 2.76 -9.87
CA ILE A 339 17.14 2.37 -10.53
C ILE A 339 16.93 0.87 -10.36
N LYS A 340 15.81 0.48 -9.74
CA LYS A 340 15.42 -0.91 -9.54
C LYS A 340 14.10 -1.22 -10.25
N GLY A 341 13.91 -2.48 -10.63
CA GLY A 341 12.64 -3.01 -11.12
C GLY A 341 11.72 -3.38 -9.95
N PHE A 342 11.22 -4.62 -9.93
CA PHE A 342 10.48 -5.16 -8.80
C PHE A 342 11.45 -5.63 -7.69
N VAL A 343 11.11 -5.33 -6.43
CA VAL A 343 11.90 -5.75 -5.25
C VAL A 343 11.01 -6.47 -4.23
N ASN A 344 11.58 -7.44 -3.52
CA ASN A 344 10.87 -8.18 -2.47
C ASN A 344 11.09 -7.58 -1.06
N ASN A 345 12.20 -6.88 -0.86
CA ASN A 345 12.68 -6.30 0.38
C ASN A 345 12.40 -4.78 0.46
N MET A 346 11.18 -4.35 0.13
CA MET A 346 10.81 -2.92 0.15
C MET A 346 10.97 -2.29 1.54
N ASP A 347 10.75 -3.07 2.59
CA ASP A 347 10.93 -2.65 3.98
C ASP A 347 12.37 -2.22 4.27
N GLU A 348 13.36 -2.88 3.65
CA GLU A 348 14.76 -2.48 3.75
C GLU A 348 15.01 -1.15 3.04
N TYR A 349 14.49 -1.00 1.82
CA TYR A 349 14.61 0.27 1.08
C TYR A 349 13.93 1.44 1.81
N MET A 350 12.72 1.25 2.34
CA MET A 350 12.03 2.29 3.11
C MET A 350 12.79 2.66 4.39
N ARG A 351 13.30 1.68 5.14
CA ARG A 351 14.12 1.93 6.35
C ARG A 351 15.47 2.59 6.04
N ALA A 352 16.03 2.35 4.86
CA ALA A 352 17.27 2.99 4.38
C ALA A 352 17.06 4.43 3.88
N SER A 353 15.81 4.85 3.68
CA SER A 353 15.45 6.16 3.17
C SER A 353 15.14 7.19 4.27
N ASP A 354 15.16 8.46 3.88
CA ASP A 354 14.82 9.60 4.74
C ASP A 354 13.49 10.23 4.34
N ALA A 355 13.06 10.10 3.08
CA ALA A 355 11.73 10.48 2.62
C ALA A 355 11.29 9.56 1.47
N ILE A 356 9.99 9.49 1.22
CA ILE A 356 9.41 8.78 0.06
C ILE A 356 8.54 9.71 -0.78
N VAL A 357 8.70 9.63 -2.10
CA VAL A 357 7.80 10.24 -3.10
C VAL A 357 7.00 9.13 -3.74
N THR A 358 5.66 9.22 -3.66
CA THR A 358 4.79 8.18 -4.18
C THR A 358 3.40 8.71 -4.49
N LYS A 359 2.58 7.93 -5.20
CA LYS A 359 1.14 8.20 -5.31
C LYS A 359 0.43 7.92 -3.97
N ALA A 360 -0.79 8.39 -3.81
CA ALA A 360 -1.62 8.18 -2.61
C ALA A 360 -2.15 6.73 -2.47
N GLY A 361 -1.30 5.75 -2.73
CA GLY A 361 -1.62 4.33 -2.63
C GLY A 361 -1.71 3.89 -1.17
N PRO A 362 -2.80 3.23 -0.76
CA PRO A 362 -3.05 2.92 0.65
C PRO A 362 -1.98 2.02 1.27
N GLY A 363 -1.53 0.98 0.55
CA GLY A 363 -0.47 0.09 1.01
C GLY A 363 0.87 0.80 1.22
N THR A 364 1.29 1.64 0.27
CA THR A 364 2.56 2.38 0.39
C THR A 364 2.52 3.38 1.55
N ILE A 365 1.39 4.07 1.74
CA ILE A 365 1.22 5.00 2.86
C ILE A 365 1.36 4.25 4.19
N ALA A 366 0.66 3.12 4.36
CA ALA A 366 0.75 2.34 5.59
C ALA A 366 2.15 1.75 5.84
N GLU A 367 2.84 1.26 4.79
CA GLU A 367 4.23 0.81 4.87
C GLU A 367 5.18 1.94 5.29
N ALA A 368 5.03 3.13 4.70
CA ALA A 368 5.79 4.31 5.07
C ALA A 368 5.51 4.73 6.52
N SER A 369 4.25 4.67 6.97
CA SER A 369 3.86 4.97 8.35
C SER A 369 4.50 4.04 9.36
N ILE A 370 4.61 2.75 9.05
CA ILE A 370 5.33 1.79 9.90
C ILE A 370 6.82 2.14 9.99
N CYS A 371 7.42 2.59 8.89
CA CYS A 371 8.83 3.00 8.85
C CYS A 371 9.10 4.39 9.46
N GLY A 372 8.06 5.16 9.81
CA GLY A 372 8.20 6.56 10.21
C GLY A 372 8.81 7.42 9.10
N LEU A 373 8.51 7.09 7.83
CA LEU A 373 9.13 7.66 6.63
C LEU A 373 8.20 8.74 6.02
N PRO A 374 8.54 10.03 6.10
CA PRO A 374 7.64 11.08 5.60
C PRO A 374 7.29 10.93 4.12
N CYS A 375 6.01 11.11 3.79
CA CYS A 375 5.46 10.89 2.46
C CYS A 375 5.22 12.21 1.71
N MET A 376 5.75 12.30 0.50
CA MET A 376 5.33 13.27 -0.50
C MET A 376 4.41 12.59 -1.51
N LEU A 377 3.12 12.95 -1.46
CA LEU A 377 2.12 12.44 -2.38
C LEU A 377 2.16 13.20 -3.70
N SER A 378 2.52 12.51 -4.78
CA SER A 378 2.72 13.09 -6.11
C SER A 378 1.49 13.03 -7.02
N SER A 379 0.56 12.12 -6.71
CA SER A 379 -0.64 11.84 -7.52
C SER A 379 -1.62 10.96 -6.75
N PHE A 380 -2.85 10.83 -7.24
CA PHE A 380 -3.86 9.91 -6.73
C PHE A 380 -4.84 9.52 -7.84
N LEU A 381 -5.48 8.35 -7.72
CA LEU A 381 -6.66 8.01 -8.52
C LEU A 381 -7.91 8.75 -7.98
N PRO A 382 -8.60 9.56 -8.80
CA PRO A 382 -9.79 10.29 -8.38
C PRO A 382 -10.86 9.39 -7.76
N GLY A 383 -11.50 9.84 -6.67
CA GLY A 383 -12.47 9.06 -5.90
C GLY A 383 -11.82 7.97 -5.02
N GLN A 384 -11.09 7.03 -5.62
CA GLN A 384 -10.54 5.86 -4.90
C GLN A 384 -9.41 6.23 -3.93
N GLU A 385 -8.41 7.00 -4.38
CA GLU A 385 -7.23 7.35 -3.58
C GLU A 385 -7.27 8.81 -3.09
N GLU A 386 -8.19 9.62 -3.60
CA GLU A 386 -8.32 11.04 -3.26
C GLU A 386 -8.49 11.27 -1.75
N GLY A 387 -9.30 10.45 -1.08
CA GLY A 387 -9.48 10.54 0.37
C GLY A 387 -8.25 10.12 1.19
N ASN A 388 -7.22 9.53 0.57
CA ASN A 388 -6.00 9.16 1.27
C ASN A 388 -5.05 10.36 1.46
N VAL A 389 -5.23 11.45 0.70
CA VAL A 389 -4.43 12.68 0.82
C VAL A 389 -4.65 13.37 2.17
N PRO A 390 -5.88 13.75 2.56
CA PRO A 390 -6.10 14.39 3.87
C PRO A 390 -5.74 13.47 5.03
N TYR A 391 -5.86 12.14 4.86
CA TYR A 391 -5.39 11.19 5.87
C TYR A 391 -3.89 11.36 6.19
N VAL A 392 -3.06 11.61 5.17
CA VAL A 392 -1.62 11.86 5.35
C VAL A 392 -1.37 13.27 5.91
N GLU A 393 -1.99 14.29 5.33
CA GLU A 393 -1.81 15.70 5.73
C GLU A 393 -2.25 15.97 7.17
N ASP A 394 -3.45 15.51 7.55
CA ASP A 394 -4.03 15.74 8.88
C ASP A 394 -3.32 14.95 9.98
N SER A 395 -2.71 13.81 9.63
CA SER A 395 -1.92 13.00 10.56
C SER A 395 -0.53 13.59 10.83
N GLY A 396 -0.12 14.64 10.11
CA GLY A 396 1.20 15.26 10.22
C GLY A 396 2.32 14.33 9.76
N PHE A 397 2.03 13.50 8.77
CA PHE A 397 2.89 12.42 8.28
C PHE A 397 3.88 12.87 7.20
#